data_AF-A0A396HVV9-F1
#
_entry.id   AF-A0A396HVV9-F1
#
_cell.length_a   1.000
_cell.length_b   1.000
_cell.length_c   1.000
_cell.angle_alpha   90.00
_cell.angle_beta   90.00
_cell.angle_gamma   90.00
#
_symmetry.space_group_name_H-M   'P 1'
#
loop_
_entity.id
_entity.type
_entity.pdbx_description
1 polymer ?
#
loop_
_entity_poly.entity_id
_entity_poly.type
_entity_poly.pdbx_seq_one_letter_code
_entity_poly.pdbx_strand_id
1 'polypeptide(L)'
;MFETLCDLIPEFESLFPSSLLNEAIKVKNGLGEVSRDIFMEIGNLVFLTLDAGLDSWVNGGIHPMLCEATGYIVMVFWSKHNLEKFLREYPLVVGDGEGTSSVFYSQVELVMKQFERNLEAKS
;
A
#
# COMPACT_ATOMS: atom_id res chain seq x y z
N MET A 1 13.40 -3.74 0.95
CA MET A 1 13.32 -5.21 1.13
C MET A 1 12.93 -5.90 -0.16
N PHE A 2 11.75 -5.65 -0.72
CA PHE A 2 11.34 -6.29 -1.97
C PHE A 2 12.27 -5.94 -3.14
N GLU A 3 12.53 -4.65 -3.36
CA GLU A 3 13.43 -4.22 -4.44
C GLU A 3 14.82 -4.80 -4.29
N THR A 4 15.37 -4.73 -3.08
CA THR A 4 16.64 -5.37 -2.75
C THR A 4 16.65 -6.85 -3.12
N LEU A 5 15.57 -7.58 -2.82
CA LEU A 5 15.49 -9.00 -3.16
C LEU A 5 15.37 -9.20 -4.68
N CYS A 6 14.61 -8.35 -5.40
CA CYS A 6 14.58 -8.36 -6.87
C CYS A 6 15.96 -8.15 -7.48
N ASP A 7 16.71 -7.18 -6.98
CA ASP A 7 18.05 -6.84 -7.47
C ASP A 7 19.04 -7.96 -7.21
N LEU A 8 18.84 -8.75 -6.15
CA LEU A 8 19.68 -9.88 -5.79
C LEU A 8 19.30 -11.18 -6.52
N ILE A 9 18.09 -11.34 -7.07
CA ILE A 9 17.69 -12.58 -7.77
C ILE A 9 18.70 -13.02 -8.86
N PRO A 10 19.21 -12.12 -9.74
CA PRO A 10 20.20 -12.50 -10.75
C PRO A 10 21.51 -13.03 -10.14
N GLU A 11 21.96 -12.47 -9.02
CA GLU A 11 23.13 -12.98 -8.29
C GLU A 11 22.83 -14.35 -7.69
N PHE A 12 21.61 -14.55 -7.17
CA PHE A 12 21.17 -15.84 -6.65
C PHE A 12 21.19 -16.93 -7.72
N GLU A 13 20.76 -16.58 -8.95
CA GLU A 13 20.76 -17.47 -10.10
C GLU A 13 22.19 -17.85 -10.55
N SER A 14 23.14 -16.92 -10.47
CA SER A 14 24.53 -17.17 -10.85
C SER A 14 25.35 -17.91 -9.80
N LEU A 15 25.08 -17.72 -8.51
CA LEU A 15 25.98 -18.11 -7.42
C LEU A 15 25.49 -19.31 -6.60
N PHE A 16 24.20 -19.63 -6.65
CA PHE A 16 23.61 -20.61 -5.74
C PHE A 16 22.85 -21.72 -6.46
N PRO A 17 22.66 -22.89 -5.80
CA PRO A 17 21.83 -23.96 -6.33
C PRO A 17 20.38 -23.52 -6.54
N SER A 18 19.69 -24.18 -7.47
CA SER A 18 18.28 -23.93 -7.78
C SER A 18 17.36 -24.03 -6.56
N SER A 19 17.69 -24.86 -5.57
CA SER A 19 16.93 -24.94 -4.32
C SER A 19 16.93 -23.62 -3.54
N LEU A 20 18.07 -22.93 -3.46
CA LEU A 20 18.16 -21.65 -2.74
C LEU A 20 17.59 -20.50 -3.57
N LEU A 21 17.78 -20.51 -4.91
CA LEU A 21 17.12 -19.57 -5.81
C LEU A 21 15.59 -19.66 -5.68
N ASN A 22 15.04 -20.87 -5.66
CA ASN A 22 13.61 -21.09 -5.53
C ASN A 22 13.06 -20.55 -4.20
N GLU A 23 13.79 -20.74 -3.09
CA GLU A 23 13.39 -20.14 -1.80
C GLU A 23 13.47 -18.62 -1.82
N ALA A 24 14.50 -18.02 -2.44
CA ALA A 24 14.58 -16.56 -2.60
C ALA A 24 13.41 -16.00 -3.42
N ILE A 25 13.04 -16.66 -4.52
CA ILE A 25 11.87 -16.31 -5.34
C ILE A 25 10.58 -16.42 -4.53
N LYS A 26 10.44 -17.47 -3.70
CA LYS A 26 9.27 -17.66 -2.84
C LYS A 26 9.14 -16.54 -1.80
N VAL A 27 10.24 -16.15 -1.16
CA VAL A 27 10.26 -15.01 -0.22
C VAL A 27 9.90 -13.71 -0.94
N LYS A 28 10.45 -13.49 -2.14
CA LYS A 28 10.13 -12.32 -2.97
C LYS A 28 8.64 -12.24 -3.27
N ASN A 29 8.06 -13.35 -3.71
CA ASN A 29 6.64 -13.41 -4.04
C ASN A 29 5.76 -13.17 -2.81
N GLY A 30 6.04 -13.82 -1.69
CA GLY A 30 5.30 -13.58 -0.45
C GLY A 30 5.40 -12.12 0.02
N LEU A 31 6.57 -11.49 -0.10
CA LEU A 31 6.73 -10.08 0.25
C LEU A 31 5.95 -9.15 -0.69
N GLY A 32 5.90 -9.47 -1.98
CA GLY A 32 5.12 -8.73 -2.97
C GLY A 32 3.61 -8.80 -2.70
N GLU A 33 3.11 -9.99 -2.41
CA GLU A 33 1.70 -10.24 -2.04
C GLU A 33 1.32 -9.50 -0.76
N VAL A 34 2.12 -9.63 0.31
CA VAL A 34 1.85 -8.94 1.58
C VAL A 34 1.89 -7.41 1.41
N SER A 35 2.85 -6.89 0.63
CA SER A 35 2.95 -5.44 0.39
C SER A 35 1.72 -4.90 -0.35
N ARG A 36 1.23 -5.64 -1.35
CA ARG A 36 -0.03 -5.32 -2.04
C ARG A 36 -1.21 -5.34 -1.08
N ASP A 37 -1.34 -6.39 -0.27
CA ASP A 37 -2.49 -6.54 0.62
C ASP A 37 -2.53 -5.40 1.66
N ILE A 38 -1.38 -5.00 2.20
CA ILE A 38 -1.24 -3.82 3.07
C ILE A 38 -1.72 -2.55 2.34
N PHE A 39 -1.33 -2.35 1.08
CA PHE A 39 -1.77 -1.20 0.30
C PHE A 39 -3.28 -1.20 0.06
N MET A 40 -3.87 -2.38 -0.19
CA MET A 40 -5.33 -2.52 -0.33
C MET A 40 -6.08 -2.27 0.98
N GLU A 41 -5.43 -2.49 2.11
CA GLU A 41 -6.00 -2.26 3.44
C GLU A 41 -5.69 -0.87 4.00
N ILE A 42 -4.96 -0.03 3.28
CA ILE A 42 -4.47 1.25 3.80
C ILE A 42 -5.60 2.18 4.27
N GLY A 43 -6.76 2.15 3.61
CA GLY A 43 -7.95 2.87 4.08
C GLY A 43 -8.34 2.40 5.48
N ASN A 44 -8.53 1.10 5.68
CA ASN A 44 -8.86 0.53 6.98
C ASN A 44 -7.78 0.85 8.03
N LEU A 45 -6.50 0.74 7.70
CA LEU A 45 -5.40 1.04 8.64
C LEU A 45 -5.40 2.50 9.09
N VAL A 46 -5.61 3.43 8.14
CA VAL A 46 -5.78 4.84 8.44
C VAL A 46 -6.96 4.99 9.40
N PHE A 47 -8.14 4.45 9.10
CA PHE A 47 -9.33 4.66 9.94
C PHE A 47 -9.35 3.90 11.28
N LEU A 48 -8.76 2.70 11.36
CA LEU A 48 -8.59 1.94 12.61
C LEU A 48 -7.76 2.72 13.63
N THR A 49 -6.73 3.42 13.17
CA THR A 49 -5.89 4.26 14.02
C THR A 49 -6.64 5.49 14.54
N LEU A 50 -7.69 5.92 13.82
CA LEU A 50 -8.38 7.20 14.03
C LEU A 50 -9.65 7.11 14.89
N ASP A 51 -10.16 5.89 15.13
CA ASP A 51 -11.27 5.66 16.06
C ASP A 51 -10.83 5.63 17.54
N ALA A 52 -9.54 5.77 17.81
CA ALA A 52 -8.94 5.76 19.15
C ALA A 52 -9.19 7.04 19.99
N GLY A 53 -10.25 7.80 19.72
CA GLY A 53 -10.70 8.91 20.59
C GLY A 53 -9.90 10.21 20.47
N LEU A 54 -9.40 10.56 19.28
CA LEU A 54 -8.86 11.89 19.03
C LEU A 54 -10.01 12.89 18.93
N ASP A 55 -10.33 13.56 20.04
CA ASP A 55 -11.35 14.62 20.07
C ASP A 55 -11.00 15.75 19.11
N SER A 56 -12.02 16.29 18.45
CA SER A 56 -11.89 17.46 17.59
C SER A 56 -11.40 18.65 18.41
N TRP A 57 -10.57 19.51 17.80
CA TRP A 57 -10.21 20.75 18.47
C TRP A 57 -11.45 21.61 18.65
N VAL A 58 -11.65 22.10 19.87
CA VAL A 58 -12.83 22.87 20.34
C VAL A 58 -13.16 24.11 19.47
N ASN A 59 -12.26 24.53 18.56
CA ASN A 59 -12.41 25.73 17.73
C ASN A 59 -12.56 25.46 16.21
N GLY A 60 -12.96 24.26 15.78
CA GLY A 60 -13.12 23.97 14.34
C GLY A 60 -11.81 23.99 13.55
N GLY A 61 -10.70 23.72 14.23
CA GLY A 61 -9.38 23.57 13.62
C GLY A 61 -9.22 22.25 12.86
N ILE A 62 -8.06 22.05 12.24
CA ILE A 62 -7.74 20.80 11.54
C ILE A 62 -7.84 19.63 12.52
N HIS A 63 -8.71 18.66 12.22
CA HIS A 63 -8.86 17.46 13.00
C HIS A 63 -7.54 16.66 12.99
N PRO A 64 -7.01 16.15 14.13
CA PRO A 64 -5.77 15.35 14.17
C PRO A 64 -5.76 14.19 13.17
N MET A 65 -6.94 13.63 12.93
CA MET A 65 -7.24 12.69 11.85
C MET A 65 -6.73 13.10 10.46
N LEU A 66 -6.88 14.36 10.09
CA LEU A 66 -6.37 14.88 8.82
C LEU A 66 -4.85 14.92 8.79
N CYS A 67 -4.20 15.24 9.90
CA CYS A 67 -2.74 15.24 9.98
C CYS A 67 -2.17 13.83 9.77
N GLU A 68 -2.71 12.83 10.46
CA GLU A 68 -2.27 11.43 10.32
C GLU A 68 -2.55 10.88 8.92
N ALA A 69 -3.78 11.08 8.41
CA ALA A 69 -4.15 10.62 7.06
C ALA A 69 -3.26 11.26 5.99
N THR A 70 -2.94 12.55 6.12
CA THR A 70 -2.03 13.23 5.18
C THR A 70 -0.63 12.61 5.23
N GLY A 71 -0.15 12.23 6.41
CA GLY A 71 1.12 11.50 6.56
C GLY A 71 1.14 10.20 5.77
N TYR A 72 0.11 9.37 5.90
CA TYR A 72 0.00 8.12 5.14
C TYR A 72 -0.12 8.36 3.63
N ILE A 73 -0.91 9.35 3.20
CA ILE A 73 -1.05 9.71 1.79
C ILE A 73 0.30 10.14 1.18
N VAL A 74 1.08 10.93 1.91
CA VAL A 74 2.43 11.34 1.46
C VAL A 74 3.35 10.13 1.32
N MET A 75 3.32 9.18 2.27
CA MET A 75 4.12 7.96 2.18
C MET A 75 3.73 7.10 0.97
N VAL A 76 2.44 6.96 0.70
CA VAL A 76 1.93 6.28 -0.51
C VAL A 76 2.41 6.97 -1.78
N PHE A 77 2.32 8.30 -1.82
CA PHE A 77 2.73 9.07 -2.98
C PHE A 77 4.22 8.91 -3.29
N TRP A 78 5.08 8.97 -2.27
CA TRP A 78 6.52 8.72 -2.44
C TRP A 78 6.84 7.28 -2.84
N SER A 79 6.01 6.33 -2.42
CA SER A 79 6.17 4.91 -2.75
C SER A 79 5.46 4.52 -4.06
N LYS A 80 4.86 5.47 -4.79
CA LYS A 80 3.98 5.21 -5.94
C LYS A 80 4.60 4.26 -6.95
N HIS A 81 5.81 4.54 -7.42
CA HIS A 81 6.46 3.71 -8.46
C HIS A 81 6.59 2.24 -8.02
N ASN A 82 6.96 2.05 -6.75
CA ASN A 82 7.17 0.73 -6.18
C ASN A 82 5.83 0.01 -6.00
N LEU A 83 4.80 0.71 -5.50
CA LEU A 83 3.44 0.19 -5.38
C LEU A 83 2.85 -0.20 -6.74
N GLU A 84 3.00 0.63 -7.77
CA GLU A 84 2.58 0.31 -9.14
C GLU A 84 3.28 -0.93 -9.69
N LYS A 85 4.57 -1.10 -9.37
CA LYS A 85 5.34 -2.30 -9.73
C LYS A 85 4.78 -3.56 -9.04
N PHE A 86 4.52 -3.51 -7.73
CA PHE A 86 3.95 -4.66 -7.02
C PHE A 86 2.54 -5.00 -7.50
N LEU A 87 1.70 -3.99 -7.72
CA LEU A 87 0.33 -4.20 -8.23
C LEU A 87 0.32 -4.83 -9.63
N ARG A 88 1.35 -4.57 -10.43
CA ARG A 88 1.56 -5.22 -11.73
C ARG A 88 2.08 -6.64 -11.62
N GLU A 89 3.06 -6.86 -10.75
CA GLU A 89 3.69 -8.19 -10.58
C GLU A 89 2.78 -9.16 -9.80
N TYR A 90 1.91 -8.64 -8.93
CA TYR A 90 1.05 -9.42 -8.04
C TYR A 90 -0.41 -8.92 -8.09
N PRO A 91 -1.12 -9.01 -9.23
CA PRO A 91 -2.51 -8.54 -9.31
C PRO A 91 -3.45 -9.32 -8.36
N LEU A 92 -4.48 -8.66 -7.81
CA LEU A 92 -5.49 -9.29 -6.93
C LEU A 92 -6.47 -10.19 -7.67
N VAL A 93 -6.70 -9.90 -8.96
CA VAL A 93 -7.65 -10.62 -9.82
C VAL A 93 -6.98 -10.87 -11.16
N VAL A 94 -7.07 -12.10 -11.67
CA VAL A 94 -6.78 -12.43 -13.07
C VAL A 94 -7.93 -11.87 -13.91
N GLY A 95 -7.95 -10.56 -14.11
CA GLY A 95 -8.94 -9.85 -14.94
C GLY A 95 -8.25 -9.22 -16.14
N ASP A 96 -8.87 -9.34 -17.31
CA ASP A 96 -8.34 -8.94 -18.62
C ASP A 96 -7.61 -7.59 -18.59
N GLY A 97 -6.28 -7.67 -18.73
CA GLY A 97 -5.48 -6.89 -19.66
C GLY A 97 -5.45 -5.36 -19.61
N GLU A 98 -6.28 -4.66 -18.82
CA GLU A 98 -6.46 -3.22 -18.95
C GLU A 98 -6.05 -2.46 -17.66
N GLY A 99 -4.74 -2.23 -17.57
CA GLY A 99 -4.17 -1.06 -16.90
C GLY A 99 -4.01 -1.13 -15.39
N THR A 100 -2.84 -1.61 -14.92
CA THR A 100 -2.40 -1.55 -13.51
C THR A 100 -2.31 -0.11 -12.96
N SER A 101 -2.20 0.89 -13.84
CA SER A 101 -2.32 2.30 -13.49
C SER A 101 -3.69 2.62 -12.86
N SER A 102 -4.76 1.94 -13.27
CA SER A 102 -6.10 2.18 -12.71
C SER A 102 -6.20 1.75 -11.25
N VAL A 103 -5.60 0.62 -10.86
CA VAL A 103 -5.76 0.04 -9.50
C VAL A 103 -5.18 0.95 -8.41
N PHE A 104 -3.98 1.51 -8.63
CA PHE A 104 -3.37 2.43 -7.68
C PHE A 104 -4.24 3.68 -7.47
N TYR A 105 -4.65 4.33 -8.56
CA TYR A 105 -5.48 5.54 -8.47
C TYR A 105 -6.86 5.25 -7.90
N SER A 106 -7.51 4.14 -8.30
CA SER A 106 -8.80 3.73 -7.74
C SER A 106 -8.72 3.48 -6.24
N GLN A 107 -7.63 2.88 -5.77
CA GLN A 107 -7.43 2.65 -4.34
C GLN A 107 -7.19 3.97 -3.58
N VAL A 108 -6.35 4.87 -4.09
CA VAL A 108 -6.15 6.19 -3.49
C VAL A 108 -7.46 6.99 -3.46
N GLU A 109 -8.24 6.96 -4.54
CA GLU A 109 -9.54 7.61 -4.61
C GLU A 109 -10.54 7.04 -3.57
N LEU A 110 -10.57 5.71 -3.41
CA LEU A 110 -11.39 5.04 -2.41
C LEU A 110 -11.05 5.51 -0.99
N VAL A 111 -9.76 5.58 -0.67
CA VAL A 111 -9.26 6.05 0.63
C VAL A 111 -9.65 7.50 0.88
N MET A 112 -9.48 8.38 -0.11
CA MET A 112 -9.87 9.78 -0.01
C MET A 112 -11.38 9.95 0.21
N LYS A 113 -12.22 9.18 -0.51
CA LYS A 113 -13.68 9.18 -0.32
C LYS A 113 -14.11 8.67 1.05
N GLN A 114 -13.43 7.65 1.58
CA GLN A 114 -13.70 7.16 2.93
C GLN A 114 -13.29 8.18 3.99
N PHE A 115 -12.21 8.94 3.72
CA PHE A 115 -11.74 9.99 4.59
C PHE A 115 -12.72 11.15 4.69
N GLU A 116 -13.22 11.63 3.55
CA GLU A 116 -14.27 12.65 3.47
C GLU A 116 -15.52 12.27 4.27
N ARG A 117 -16.08 11.07 4.04
CA ARG A 117 -17.27 10.58 4.77
C ARG A 117 -17.06 10.51 6.29
N ASN A 118 -15.87 10.14 6.74
CA ASN A 118 -15.58 10.06 8.17
C ASN A 118 -15.44 11.44 8.81
N LEU A 119 -14.91 12.43 8.10
CA LEU A 119 -14.89 13.81 8.59
C LEU A 119 -16.30 14.40 8.67
N GLU A 120 -17.14 14.15 7.67
CA GLU A 120 -18.55 14.57 7.69
C GLU A 120 -19.31 13.97 8.88
N ALA A 121 -19.08 12.70 9.19
CA ALA A 121 -19.74 12.03 10.33
C ALA A 121 -19.28 12.55 11.71
N LYS A 122 -18.11 13.20 11.79
CA LYS A 122 -17.53 13.75 13.03
C LYS A 122 -17.68 15.28 13.15
N SER A 123 -18.27 15.95 12.16
CA SER A 123 -18.53 17.40 12.13
C SER A 123 -19.92 17.73 12.69
#